data_AF-A0A8J2V5N2-F1
#
_entry.id   AF-A0A8J2V5N2-F1
#
_cell.length_a   1.000
_cell.length_b   1.000
_cell.length_c   1.000
_cell.angle_alpha   90.00
_cell.angle_beta   90.00
_cell.angle_gamma   90.00
#
_symmetry.space_group_name_H-M   'P 1'
#
loop_
_entity.id
_entity.type
_entity.pdbx_description
1 polymer ?
#
loop_
_entity_poly.entity_id
_entity_poly.type
_entity_poly.pdbx_seq_one_letter_code
_entity_poly.pdbx_strand_id
1 'polypeptide(L)' 'MKQTYSAKPDMTEHRNSDRPKTRECLNCKKAFHSEWSGERVCSKCKSKSAWRRA' A
#
# COMPACT_ATOMS: atom_id res chain seq x y z
N MET A 1 -38.64 -4.96 15.74
CA MET A 1 -38.19 -4.25 14.52
C MET A 1 -36.87 -4.87 14.10
N LYS A 2 -36.83 -5.59 12.97
CA LYS A 2 -35.65 -6.35 12.53
C LYS A 2 -34.82 -5.47 11.61
N GLN A 3 -33.65 -5.06 12.08
CA GLN A 3 -32.69 -4.26 11.34
C GLN A 3 -32.17 -5.10 10.17
N THR A 4 -32.70 -4.87 8.97
CA THR A 4 -32.25 -5.54 7.76
C THR A 4 -30.89 -4.96 7.38
N TYR A 5 -29.84 -5.77 7.51
CA TYR A 5 -28.49 -5.40 7.11
C TYR A 5 -28.48 -5.18 5.60
N SER A 6 -28.47 -3.91 5.17
CA SER A 6 -28.30 -3.53 3.78
C SER A 6 -27.03 -4.18 3.25
N ALA A 7 -27.14 -4.96 2.18
CA ALA A 7 -26.03 -5.62 1.53
C ALA A 7 -24.91 -4.59 1.29
N LYS A 8 -23.73 -4.86 1.86
CA LYS A 8 -22.54 -4.04 1.63
C LYS A 8 -22.22 -4.06 0.14
N PRO A 9 -21.95 -2.90 -0.50
CA PRO A 9 -21.59 -2.87 -1.91
C PRO A 9 -20.39 -3.80 -2.14
N ASP A 10 -20.54 -4.58 -3.21
CA ASP A 10 -19.58 -5.48 -3.84
C ASP A 10 -18.11 -5.29 -3.38
N MET A 11 -17.62 -6.25 -2.59
CA MET A 11 -16.27 -6.37 -2.04
C MET A 11 -15.18 -6.62 -3.11
N THR A 12 -15.44 -6.38 -4.38
CA THR A 12 -14.53 -6.75 -5.48
C THR A 12 -13.53 -5.65 -5.80
N GLU A 13 -13.83 -4.40 -5.44
CA GLU A 13 -12.96 -3.22 -5.67
C GLU A 13 -11.80 -3.08 -4.66
N HIS A 14 -11.79 -3.84 -3.57
CA HIS A 14 -10.68 -3.78 -2.60
C HIS A 14 -9.45 -4.58 -3.02
N ARG A 15 -9.59 -5.45 -4.03
CA ARG A 15 -8.52 -6.36 -4.48
C ARG A 15 -7.50 -5.68 -5.41
N ASN A 16 -7.82 -4.50 -5.91
CA ASN A 16 -6.95 -3.73 -6.81
C ASN A 16 -5.82 -3.00 -6.07
N SER A 17 -5.89 -2.91 -4.73
CA SER A 17 -4.89 -2.17 -3.98
C SER A 17 -3.50 -2.82 -4.10
N ASP A 18 -3.43 -4.16 -4.14
CA ASP A 18 -2.21 -4.97 -4.13
C ASP A 18 -1.42 -5.01 -5.43
N ARG A 19 -1.94 -4.40 -6.50
CA ARG A 19 -1.24 -4.42 -7.79
C ARG A 19 0.02 -3.55 -7.74
N PRO A 20 1.08 -3.98 -8.45
CA PRO A 20 2.27 -3.19 -8.59
C PRO A 20 1.94 -1.86 -9.29
N LYS A 21 2.44 -0.76 -8.75
CA LYS A 21 2.21 0.58 -9.30
C LYS A 21 3.31 1.56 -8.93
N THR A 22 3.47 2.60 -9.71
CA THR A 22 4.39 3.70 -9.40
C THR A 22 3.84 4.53 -8.24
N ARG A 23 4.65 4.73 -7.20
CA ARG A 23 4.33 5.53 -6.02
C ARG A 23 5.47 6.45 -5.65
N GLU A 24 5.19 7.46 -4.85
CA GLU A 24 6.22 8.34 -4.30
C GLU A 24 6.79 7.76 -3.00
N CYS A 25 8.11 7.73 -2.89
CA CYS A 25 8.81 7.27 -1.69
C CYS A 25 8.53 8.21 -0.52
N LEU A 26 8.09 7.67 0.62
CA LEU A 26 7.83 8.48 1.82
C LEU A 26 9.08 9.18 2.38
N ASN A 27 10.28 8.65 2.11
CA ASN A 27 11.53 9.22 2.62
C ASN A 27 12.14 10.28 1.69
N CYS A 28 12.20 10.02 0.37
CA CYS A 28 12.86 10.92 -0.58
C CYS A 28 11.95 11.53 -1.65
N LYS A 29 10.65 11.23 -1.61
CA LYS A 29 9.61 11.67 -2.57
C LYS A 29 9.87 11.30 -4.03
N LYS A 30 10.85 10.44 -4.32
CA LYS A 30 11.08 9.94 -5.68
C LYS A 30 10.02 8.91 -6.06
N ALA A 31 9.53 9.00 -7.29
CA ALA A 31 8.71 7.97 -7.90
C ALA A 31 9.50 6.65 -7.96
N PHE A 32 8.89 5.55 -7.53
CA PHE A 32 9.44 4.21 -7.61
C PHE A 32 8.34 3.18 -7.88
N HIS A 33 8.71 2.06 -8.49
CA HIS A 33 7.80 0.95 -8.72
C HIS A 33 7.59 0.20 -7.41
N SER A 34 6.38 0.23 -6.87
CA SER A 34 5.98 -0.53 -5.69
C SER A 34 5.41 -1.87 -6.14
N GLU A 35 5.93 -2.98 -5.64
CA GLU A 35 5.47 -4.32 -6.03
C GLU A 35 4.10 -4.68 -5.45
N TRP A 36 3.77 -4.14 -4.28
CA TRP A 36 2.52 -4.39 -3.58
C TRP A 36 2.04 -3.16 -2.80
N SER A 37 0.85 -3.23 -2.22
CA SER A 37 0.21 -2.01 -1.69
C SER A 37 0.80 -1.47 -0.39
N GLY A 38 1.48 -2.32 0.37
CA GLY A 38 2.28 -1.93 1.54
C GLY A 38 3.63 -1.28 1.22
N GLU A 39 4.12 -1.35 -0.03
CA GLU A 39 5.44 -0.77 -0.33
C GLU A 39 5.30 0.73 -0.58
N ARG A 40 5.93 1.52 0.30
CA ARG A 40 5.89 2.99 0.26
C ARG A 40 7.28 3.63 0.36
N VAL A 41 8.34 2.84 0.40
CA VAL A 41 9.73 3.31 0.48
C VAL A 41 10.53 2.64 -0.64
N CYS A 42 11.16 3.44 -1.50
CA CYS A 42 11.93 2.91 -2.62
C CYS A 42 13.14 2.09 -2.15
N SER A 43 13.61 1.14 -2.96
CA SER A 43 14.72 0.24 -2.62
C SER A 43 15.98 0.99 -2.15
N LYS A 44 16.30 2.13 -2.76
CA LYS A 44 17.43 2.98 -2.35
C LYS A 44 17.28 3.53 -0.93
N CYS A 45 16.07 3.94 -0.55
CA CYS A 45 15.78 4.38 0.80
C CYS A 45 15.66 3.20 1.75
N LYS A 46 15.06 2.08 1.33
CA LYS A 46 14.93 0.83 2.08
C LYS A 46 16.28 0.23 2.50
N SER A 47 17.29 0.29 1.62
CA SER A 47 18.67 -0.13 1.90
C SER A 47 19.42 0.84 2.82
N LYS A 48 19.05 2.13 2.82
CA LYS A 48 19.65 3.17 3.67
C LYS A 48 18.97 3.34 5.02
N SER A 49 17.67 3.04 5.11
CA SER A 49 16.89 3.08 6.34
C SER A 49 17.37 1.93 7.22
N ALA A 50 18.42 2.21 7.98
CA ALA A 50 19.10 1.31 8.89
C ALA A 50 18.27 0.96 10.15
N TRP A 51 16.94 1.08 10.10
CA TRP A 51 16.04 0.83 11.24
C TRP A 51 15.83 -0.67 11.51
N ARG A 52 16.87 -1.49 11.33
CA ARG A 52 16.91 -2.90 11.73
C ARG A 52 17.97 -3.19 12.80
N ARG A 53 18.54 -2.17 13.43
CA ARG A 53 19.39 -2.36 14.62
C ARG A 53 18.58 -2.03 15.88
N ALA A 54 17.91 -3.06 16.40
CA ALA A 54 17.54 -3.19 17.81
C ALA A 54 18.32 -4.39 18.35
#